data_AF-S7U0K2-F1
#
_entry.id   AF-S7U0K2-F1
#
_cell.length_a   1.000
_cell.length_b   1.000
_cell.length_c   1.000
_cell.angle_alpha   90.00
_cell.angle_beta   90.00
_cell.angle_gamma   90.00
#
_symmetry.space_group_name_H-M   'P 1'
#
loop_
_entity.id
_entity.type
_entity.pdbx_description
1 polymer ?
#
loop_
_entity_poly.entity_id
_entity_poly.type
_entity_poly.pdbx_seq_one_letter_code
_entity_poly.pdbx_strand_id
1 'polypeptide(L)'
;MTTAVNAVAPLNKVSISLAAGRAAGRNDLTPEPISITFVYGIGKEGLTPFEYELSGIPSGGSAVFHLARHQVDAFFEHLDLSLPATEADEIIHFTARVDHVSPASSREVIKAMAEVSGGCSCGCGCGGGMSHEGCDGGSCGDHL
;
A
#
# COMPACT_ATOMS: atom_id res chain seq x y z
N MET A 1 27.95 9.57 -16.34
CA MET A 1 26.48 9.59 -16.54
C MET A 1 25.86 9.71 -15.17
N THR A 2 25.33 10.87 -14.81
CA THR A 2 24.72 11.09 -13.49
C THR A 2 23.28 10.66 -13.59
N THR A 3 22.92 9.52 -13.01
CA THR A 3 21.52 9.09 -12.92
C THR A 3 20.76 10.17 -12.15
N ALA A 4 19.73 10.76 -12.76
CA ALA A 4 18.87 11.71 -12.06
C ALA A 4 18.22 10.97 -10.88
N VAL A 5 18.44 11.48 -9.66
CA VAL A 5 17.88 10.89 -8.45
C VAL A 5 16.45 11.41 -8.33
N ASN A 6 15.49 10.59 -8.75
CA ASN A 6 14.08 10.92 -8.58
C ASN A 6 13.66 10.75 -7.12
N ALA A 7 12.83 11.68 -6.63
CA ALA A 7 12.24 11.66 -5.30
C ALA A 7 10.76 11.25 -5.34
N VAL A 8 10.31 10.63 -4.26
CA VAL A 8 8.90 10.24 -4.08
C VAL A 8 8.01 11.47 -4.20
N ALA A 9 7.06 11.40 -5.13
CA ALA A 9 6.15 12.49 -5.48
C ALA A 9 4.85 11.91 -6.04
N PRO A 10 3.76 12.70 -6.12
CA PRO A 10 2.48 12.25 -6.67
C PRO A 10 2.61 11.55 -8.03
N LEU A 11 1.89 10.43 -8.18
CA LEU A 11 1.82 9.62 -9.41
C LEU A 11 3.14 8.98 -9.85
N ASN A 12 4.15 8.95 -8.97
CA ASN A 12 5.32 8.12 -9.20
C ASN A 12 5.02 6.66 -8.81
N LYS A 13 5.53 5.75 -9.63
CA LYS A 13 5.74 4.36 -9.22
C LYS A 13 6.95 4.31 -8.31
N VAL A 14 6.75 3.81 -7.10
CA VAL A 14 7.76 3.72 -6.06
C VAL A 14 7.97 2.25 -5.71
N SER A 15 9.22 1.82 -5.72
CA SER A 15 9.65 0.52 -5.20
C SER A 15 10.46 0.75 -3.94
N ILE A 16 10.12 0.02 -2.89
CA ILE A 16 10.78 0.11 -1.59
C ILE A 16 11.14 -1.28 -1.06
N SER A 17 12.09 -1.28 -0.13
CA SER A 17 12.42 -2.41 0.72
C SER A 17 12.17 -2.01 2.17
N LEU A 18 11.23 -2.70 2.82
CA LEU A 18 10.86 -2.47 4.20
C LEU A 18 11.53 -3.50 5.12
N ALA A 19 12.32 -3.03 6.07
CA ALA A 19 12.87 -3.84 7.14
C ALA A 19 12.25 -3.46 8.49
N ALA A 20 12.07 -4.44 9.37
CA ALA A 20 11.51 -4.27 10.70
C ALA A 20 12.26 -5.08 11.75
N GLY A 21 12.35 -4.54 12.96
CA GLY A 21 12.89 -5.25 14.12
C GLY A 21 12.45 -4.66 15.44
N ARG A 22 12.82 -5.34 16.52
CA ARG A 22 12.43 -5.02 17.90
C ARG A 22 13.27 -3.91 18.54
N ALA A 23 14.30 -3.44 17.85
CA ALA A 23 15.10 -2.29 18.27
C ALA A 23 15.64 -1.55 17.04
N ALA A 24 16.02 -0.30 17.23
CA ALA A 24 16.65 0.50 16.18
C ALA A 24 17.87 -0.22 15.56
N GLY A 25 17.91 -0.31 14.23
CA GLY A 25 19.00 -0.94 13.49
C GLY A 25 19.00 -2.47 13.51
N ARG A 26 18.00 -3.12 14.13
CA ARG A 26 17.79 -4.57 14.04
C ARG A 26 16.69 -4.89 13.03
N ASN A 27 16.86 -6.00 12.32
CA ASN A 27 15.91 -6.50 11.33
C ASN A 27 15.41 -7.91 11.69
N ASP A 28 15.18 -8.18 12.98
CA ASP A 28 14.87 -9.52 13.48
C ASP A 28 13.40 -9.94 13.26
N LEU A 29 12.52 -9.01 12.88
CA LEU A 29 11.14 -9.31 12.50
C LEU A 29 11.01 -9.58 10.99
N THR A 30 11.90 -9.02 10.19
CA THR A 30 12.00 -9.27 8.74
C THR A 30 13.47 -9.57 8.38
N PRO A 31 13.94 -10.82 8.56
CA PRO A 31 15.31 -11.21 8.21
C PRO A 31 15.65 -10.90 6.74
N GLU A 32 14.66 -11.02 5.86
CA GLU A 32 14.69 -10.51 4.50
C GLU A 32 13.75 -9.30 4.40
N PRO A 33 14.19 -8.16 3.83
CA PRO A 33 13.31 -7.00 3.64
C PRO A 33 12.11 -7.32 2.74
N ILE A 34 10.94 -6.79 3.10
CA ILE A 34 9.71 -6.92 2.32
C ILE A 34 9.78 -5.93 1.15
N SER A 35 9.80 -6.43 -0.08
CA SER A 35 9.75 -5.59 -1.28
C SER A 35 8.31 -5.21 -1.62
N ILE A 36 8.06 -3.90 -1.73
CA ILE A 36 6.72 -3.36 -2.02
C ILE A 36 6.84 -2.42 -3.21
N THR A 37 5.88 -2.47 -4.13
CA THR A 37 5.78 -1.52 -5.24
C THR A 37 4.37 -1.03 -5.38
N PHE A 38 4.21 0.29 -5.41
CA PHE A 38 2.91 0.96 -5.48
C PHE A 38 3.01 2.27 -6.24
N VAL A 39 1.87 2.89 -6.54
CA VAL A 39 1.81 4.24 -7.11
C VAL A 39 1.47 5.21 -5.99
N TYR A 40 2.35 6.17 -5.74
CA TYR A 40 2.24 7.11 -4.63
C TYR A 40 1.09 8.11 -4.84
N GLY A 41 0.24 8.26 -3.82
CA GLY A 41 -0.84 9.25 -3.81
C GLY A 41 -2.14 8.80 -4.48
N ILE A 42 -2.39 7.48 -4.55
CA ILE A 42 -3.63 6.90 -5.08
C ILE A 42 -4.45 6.22 -3.95
N GLY A 43 -4.38 6.71 -2.71
CA GLY A 43 -5.28 6.24 -1.65
C GLY A 43 -6.71 6.82 -1.81
N LYS A 44 -7.72 6.10 -1.31
CA LYS A 44 -9.13 6.57 -1.33
C LYS A 44 -9.32 7.92 -0.64
N GLU A 45 -8.66 8.08 0.50
CA GLU A 45 -8.76 9.26 1.38
C GLU A 45 -7.53 10.17 1.25
N GLY A 46 -6.75 10.02 0.17
CA GLY A 46 -5.49 10.74 -0.04
C GLY A 46 -4.26 9.92 0.37
N LEU A 47 -3.27 10.58 0.98
CA LEU A 47 -2.03 9.95 1.43
C LEU A 47 -2.23 9.23 2.76
N THR A 48 -1.76 7.99 2.85
CA THR A 48 -1.69 7.25 4.11
C THR A 48 -0.60 7.82 5.03
N PRO A 49 -0.65 7.56 6.36
CA PRO A 49 0.44 7.92 7.28
C PRO A 49 1.82 7.43 6.80
N PHE A 50 1.89 6.22 6.27
CA PHE A 50 3.11 5.69 5.69
C PHE A 50 3.59 6.47 4.46
N GLU A 51 2.69 6.85 3.56
CA GLU A 51 3.06 7.65 2.40
C GLU A 51 3.57 9.04 2.79
N TYR A 52 3.04 9.66 3.85
CA TYR A 52 3.59 10.92 4.37
C TYR A 52 5.06 10.78 4.79
N GLU A 53 5.45 9.69 5.44
CA GLU A 53 6.86 9.44 5.81
C GLU A 53 7.78 9.29 4.60
N LEU A 54 7.26 8.84 3.46
CA LEU A 54 8.06 8.66 2.24
C LEU A 54 8.17 9.93 1.39
N SER A 55 7.37 10.95 1.65
CA SER A 55 7.24 12.13 0.79
C SER A 55 8.59 12.84 0.57
N GLY A 56 8.96 13.05 -0.69
CA GLY A 56 10.20 13.75 -1.05
C GLY A 56 11.49 12.94 -0.84
N ILE A 57 11.42 11.71 -0.35
CA ILE A 57 12.61 10.87 -0.18
C ILE A 57 13.17 10.49 -1.56
N PRO A 58 14.46 10.74 -1.82
CA PRO A 58 15.10 10.36 -3.07
C PRO A 58 15.29 8.84 -3.18
N SER A 59 15.40 8.34 -4.41
CA SER A 59 15.90 6.98 -4.67
C SER A 59 17.27 6.78 -3.99
N GLY A 60 17.42 5.68 -3.26
CA GLY A 60 18.57 5.39 -2.39
C GLY A 60 18.47 5.98 -0.98
N GLY A 61 17.49 6.86 -0.71
CA GLY A 61 17.19 7.35 0.63
C GLY A 61 16.34 6.38 1.45
N SER A 62 16.13 6.71 2.73
CA SER A 62 15.33 5.89 3.64
C SER A 62 14.53 6.73 4.64
N ALA A 63 13.36 6.25 5.01
CA ALA A 63 12.60 6.69 6.18
C ALA A 63 12.83 5.71 7.34
N VAL A 64 12.89 6.23 8.56
CA VAL A 64 12.96 5.43 9.79
C VAL A 64 11.88 5.90 10.73
N PHE A 65 11.02 4.99 11.15
CA PHE A 65 9.89 5.26 12.03
C PHE A 65 9.66 4.07 12.97
N HIS A 66 8.84 4.26 14.00
CA HIS A 66 8.51 3.21 14.96
C HIS A 66 7.04 3.29 15.34
N LEU A 67 6.43 2.13 15.56
CA LEU A 67 5.00 1.98 15.80
C LEU A 67 4.79 0.91 16.86
N ALA A 68 3.77 1.06 17.71
CA ALA A 68 3.29 -0.09 18.47
C ALA A 68 2.63 -1.10 17.52
N ARG A 69 2.70 -2.40 17.82
CA ARG A 69 2.15 -3.47 16.94
C ARG A 69 0.69 -3.24 16.56
N HIS A 70 -0.13 -2.74 17.49
CA HIS A 70 -1.55 -2.43 17.23
C HIS A 70 -1.78 -1.26 16.26
N GLN A 71 -0.76 -0.42 16.00
CA GLN A 71 -0.85 0.72 15.08
C GLN A 71 -0.45 0.37 13.65
N VAL A 72 0.23 -0.76 13.44
CA VAL A 72 0.81 -1.15 12.14
C VAL A 72 -0.25 -1.17 11.05
N ASP A 73 -1.35 -1.89 11.25
CA ASP A 73 -2.39 -2.09 10.24
C ASP A 73 -3.04 -0.74 9.85
N ALA A 74 -3.25 0.16 10.83
CA ALA A 74 -3.79 1.49 10.60
C ALA A 74 -2.79 2.44 9.89
N PHE A 75 -1.50 2.27 10.13
CA PHE A 75 -0.45 3.12 9.56
C PHE A 75 -0.16 2.79 8.08
N PHE A 76 -0.15 1.50 7.75
CA PHE A 76 0.08 1.00 6.39
C PHE A 76 -1.20 0.87 5.56
N GLU A 77 -2.37 0.95 6.20
CA GLU A 77 -3.72 0.87 5.63
C GLU A 77 -3.92 -0.30 4.66
N HIS A 78 -3.68 -0.06 3.37
CA HIS A 78 -3.93 -1.00 2.27
C HIS A 78 -2.70 -1.84 1.91
N LEU A 79 -1.55 -1.57 2.54
CA LEU A 79 -0.36 -2.40 2.40
C LEU A 79 -0.39 -3.52 3.45
N ASP A 80 -0.66 -4.73 3.00
CA ASP A 80 -0.65 -5.92 3.86
C ASP A 80 0.80 -6.35 4.15
N LEU A 81 1.21 -6.22 5.41
CA LEU A 81 2.54 -6.61 5.89
C LEU A 81 2.43 -7.90 6.70
N SER A 82 2.99 -8.98 6.16
CA SER A 82 3.13 -10.23 6.91
C SER A 82 4.29 -10.13 7.91
N LEU A 83 3.99 -9.61 9.10
CA LEU A 83 4.91 -9.56 10.24
C LEU A 83 4.61 -10.73 11.20
N PRO A 84 5.64 -11.30 11.86
CA PRO A 84 5.43 -12.33 12.86
C PRO A 84 4.59 -11.82 14.05
N ALA A 85 3.84 -12.72 14.67
CA ALA A 85 3.05 -12.41 15.86
C ALA A 85 3.95 -11.87 16.99
N THR A 86 3.50 -10.78 17.61
CA THR A 86 4.18 -10.00 18.65
C THR A 86 3.13 -9.47 19.62
N GLU A 87 3.55 -8.98 20.79
CA GLU A 87 2.62 -8.40 21.76
C GLU A 87 2.04 -7.08 21.23
N ALA A 88 0.77 -6.76 21.54
CA ALA A 88 0.07 -5.61 20.95
C ALA A 88 0.74 -4.24 21.23
N ASP A 89 1.39 -4.12 22.39
CA ASP A 89 2.10 -2.90 22.83
C ASP A 89 3.61 -2.95 22.52
N GLU A 90 4.09 -4.01 21.87
CA GLU A 90 5.49 -4.10 21.44
C GLU A 90 5.79 -3.02 20.39
N ILE A 91 6.84 -2.24 20.63
CA ILE A 91 7.31 -1.22 19.68
C ILE A 91 8.16 -1.89 18.60
N ILE A 92 7.75 -1.71 17.35
CA ILE A 92 8.43 -2.18 16.16
C ILE A 92 9.12 -1.00 15.50
N HIS A 93 10.41 -1.17 15.20
CA HIS A 93 11.22 -0.22 14.46
C HIS A 93 11.26 -0.60 12.99
N PHE A 94 10.89 0.32 12.12
CA PHE A 94 10.88 0.14 10.67
C PHE A 94 11.95 0.98 10.00
N THR A 95 12.50 0.46 8.91
CA THR A 95 13.33 1.19 7.95
C THR A 95 12.78 0.92 6.56
N ALA A 96 12.21 1.95 5.92
CA ALA A 96 11.75 1.88 4.55
C ALA A 96 12.79 2.51 3.65
N ARG A 97 13.47 1.70 2.84
CA ARG A 97 14.43 2.18 1.84
C ARG A 97 13.71 2.40 0.51
N VAL A 98 13.88 3.56 -0.10
CA VAL A 98 13.39 3.83 -1.45
C VAL A 98 14.40 3.29 -2.44
N ASP A 99 14.06 2.20 -3.13
CA ASP A 99 14.97 1.55 -4.07
C ASP A 99 14.92 2.20 -5.44
N HIS A 100 13.71 2.56 -5.89
CA HIS A 100 13.52 3.16 -7.22
C HIS A 100 12.29 4.07 -7.24
N VAL A 101 12.42 5.20 -7.95
CA VAL A 101 11.33 6.12 -8.23
C VAL A 101 11.29 6.46 -9.71
N SER A 102 10.13 6.28 -10.33
CA SER A 102 9.88 6.65 -11.73
C SER A 102 8.46 7.17 -11.91
N PRO A 103 8.18 7.99 -12.93
CA PRO A 103 6.81 8.32 -13.31
C PRO A 103 6.00 7.05 -13.56
N ALA A 104 4.82 6.93 -12.98
CA ALA A 104 3.92 5.81 -13.30
C ALA A 104 3.35 6.02 -14.71
N SER A 105 3.20 4.92 -15.46
CA SER A 105 2.47 4.95 -16.72
C SER A 105 0.97 5.16 -16.47
N SER A 106 0.25 5.71 -17.45
CA SER A 106 -1.21 5.87 -17.34
C SER A 106 -1.92 4.55 -17.02
N ARG A 107 -1.43 3.42 -17.55
CA ARG A 107 -1.98 2.10 -17.25
C ARG A 107 -1.79 1.71 -15.79
N GLU A 108 -0.64 1.99 -15.21
CA GLU A 108 -0.35 1.71 -13.79
C GLU A 108 -1.19 2.59 -12.86
N VAL A 109 -1.35 3.87 -13.20
CA VAL A 109 -2.24 4.79 -12.47
C VAL A 109 -3.67 4.28 -12.48
N ILE A 110 -4.21 3.93 -13.66
CA ILE A 110 -5.58 3.42 -13.79
C ILE A 110 -5.75 2.10 -13.01
N LYS A 111 -4.76 1.20 -13.06
CA LYS A 111 -4.79 -0.06 -12.31
C LYS A 111 -4.84 0.19 -10.81
N ALA A 112 -3.97 1.05 -10.30
CA ALA A 112 -3.93 1.41 -8.88
C ALA A 112 -5.24 2.07 -8.43
N MET A 113 -5.80 2.99 -9.24
CA MET A 113 -7.10 3.63 -8.97
C MET A 113 -8.24 2.60 -8.90
N ALA A 114 -8.25 1.63 -9.82
CA ALA A 114 -9.26 0.59 -9.83
C ALA A 114 -9.16 -0.32 -8.59
N GLU A 115 -7.94 -0.71 -8.19
CA GLU A 115 -7.67 -1.53 -7.00
C GLU A 115 -8.16 -0.83 -5.73
N VAL A 116 -7.86 0.46 -5.59
CA VAL A 116 -8.34 1.21 -4.42
C VAL A 116 -9.83 1.46 -4.47
N SER A 117 -10.48 1.71 -5.61
CA SER A 117 -11.91 2.05 -5.67
C SER A 117 -12.88 0.93 -5.23
N GLY A 118 -12.35 -0.24 -4.86
CA GLY A 118 -13.14 -1.45 -4.60
C GLY A 118 -13.28 -2.20 -5.90
N GLY A 119 -12.55 -3.31 -6.01
CA GLY A 119 -12.63 -4.22 -7.14
C GLY A 119 -14.07 -4.66 -7.34
N CYS A 120 -14.75 -4.05 -8.32
CA CYS A 120 -15.94 -4.64 -8.89
C CYS A 120 -15.45 -5.85 -9.72
N SER A 121 -15.22 -6.99 -9.06
CA SER A 121 -15.21 -8.31 -9.70
C SER A 121 -16.65 -8.72 -10.00
N CYS A 122 -17.45 -7.81 -10.53
CA CYS A 122 -18.70 -8.16 -11.16
C CYS A 122 -18.38 -8.35 -12.64
N GLY A 123 -18.33 -9.62 -13.06
CA GLY A 123 -18.59 -10.00 -14.45
C GLY A 123 -20.04 -9.68 -14.84
N CYS A 124 -20.50 -8.45 -14.60
CA CYS A 124 -21.78 -7.96 -15.07
C CYS A 124 -21.52 -7.24 -16.38
N GLY A 125 -21.76 -7.96 -17.47
CA GLY A 125 -21.87 -7.37 -18.79
C GLY A 125 -22.89 -6.23 -18.73
N CYS A 126 -22.40 -4.99 -18.81
CA CYS A 126 -23.24 -3.84 -19.10
C CYS A 126 -23.72 -3.95 -20.54
N GLY A 127 -24.87 -4.61 -20.70
CA GLY A 127 -25.54 -4.83 -21.97
C GLY A 127 -27.04 -4.66 -21.82
N GLY A 128 -27.47 -3.41 -21.64
CA GLY A 128 -28.80 -2.96 -22.06
C GLY A 128 -29.94 -3.06 -21.06
N GLY A 129 -30.52 -1.90 -20.75
CA GLY A 129 -31.97 -1.74 -20.78
C GLY A 129 -32.71 -1.67 -19.43
N MET A 130 -33.24 -0.47 -19.19
CA MET A 130 -34.60 -0.22 -18.65
C MET A 130 -34.82 -0.34 -17.13
N SER A 131 -34.94 0.86 -16.53
CA SER A 131 -35.98 1.31 -15.57
C SER A 131 -36.23 0.55 -14.25
N HIS A 132 -36.11 1.33 -13.18
CA HIS A 132 -37.06 1.44 -12.06
C HIS A 132 -37.08 0.34 -10.98
N GLU A 133 -37.00 0.81 -9.73
CA GLU A 133 -37.40 0.17 -8.46
C GLU A 133 -36.67 -1.08 -7.94
N GLY A 134 -36.22 -0.99 -6.67
CA GLY A 134 -36.20 -2.13 -5.76
C GLY A 134 -34.83 -2.73 -5.43
N CYS A 135 -34.08 -2.13 -4.50
CA CYS A 135 -33.19 -2.91 -3.64
C CYS A 135 -33.98 -3.34 -2.41
N ASP A 136 -34.51 -4.56 -2.41
CA ASP A 136 -34.96 -5.20 -1.17
C ASP A 136 -34.68 -6.72 -1.23
N GLY A 137 -33.99 -7.18 -0.17
CA GLY A 137 -33.86 -8.55 0.33
C GLY A 137 -33.83 -9.74 -0.64
N GLY A 138 -32.68 -10.44 -0.69
CA GLY A 138 -32.60 -11.72 -1.41
C GLY A 138 -31.50 -12.65 -0.89
N SER A 139 -31.89 -13.48 0.08
CA SER A 139 -31.28 -14.73 0.58
C SER A 139 -30.28 -15.44 -0.35
N CYS A 140 -29.09 -15.74 0.16
CA CYS A 140 -28.18 -16.73 -0.41
C CYS A 140 -28.55 -18.15 0.09
N GLY A 141 -29.15 -18.93 -0.79
CA GLY A 141 -29.23 -20.40 -0.80
C GLY A 141 -29.31 -20.84 -2.26
N ASP A 142 -28.91 -22.03 -2.69
CA ASP A 142 -28.41 -23.22 -2.03
C ASP A 142 -27.69 -24.08 -3.10
N HIS A 143 -27.13 -25.20 -2.66
CA HIS A 143 -26.44 -26.26 -3.39
C HIS A 143 -26.99 -26.63 -4.77
N LEU A 144 -26.05 -27.03 -5.64
CA LEU A 144 -26.06 -28.33 -6.33
C LEU A 144 -24.62 -28.81 -6.54
#